data_AF-A0A166CUH8-F1
#
_entry.id   AF-A0A166CUH8-F1
#
_cell.length_a   1.000
_cell.length_b   1.000
_cell.length_c   1.000
_cell.angle_alpha   90.00
_cell.angle_beta   90.00
_cell.angle_gamma   90.00
#
_symmetry.space_group_name_H-M   'P 1'
#
loop_
_entity.id
_entity.type
_entity.pdbx_description
1 polymer ?
#
loop_
_entity_poly.entity_id
_entity_poly.type
_entity_poly.pdbx_seq_one_letter_code
_entity_poly.pdbx_strand_id
1 'polypeptide(L)'
;MPITKPKATPSRLEQLARARRDRHSASTGAYADPQPGEGSKRRRGRGELTPLNSPPNSPRKHRREKADKPVRGLQTVTTHGRSADRSIISAAELVKARNELGKHTTALQDARDTCAALQSQVDGSALEIVRAAEENVRLRDREQRLKSDKRRIRDDAKENVAFATEQHEHDMQRAHERADVAGEERDVAVERLERAKAEVDRQQDLIIRSRRSANMYRMRATRAKRTKELCQGRMKTVQQRLEGGWLRGRRGAYSFEARRLVRALEAAGCVPKKIGHVLKRVASSFGGKVPHDISARTVGRIKLEGGLMAKVQMAYEIAKTKGLLGIVISHSYNQLN
;
A
#
# COMPACT_ATOMS: atom_id res chain seq x y z
N MET A 1 -45.15 -11.62 -31.82
CA MET A 1 -44.12 -11.98 -30.83
C MET A 1 -43.19 -10.79 -30.65
N PRO A 2 -43.08 -10.18 -29.46
CA PRO A 2 -42.26 -9.00 -29.27
C PRO A 2 -40.78 -9.39 -29.29
N ILE A 3 -40.03 -8.77 -30.20
CA ILE A 3 -38.58 -8.95 -30.33
C ILE A 3 -37.93 -8.16 -29.19
N THR A 4 -37.53 -8.87 -28.13
CA THR A 4 -36.77 -8.29 -27.03
C THR A 4 -35.35 -8.00 -27.52
N LYS A 5 -34.96 -6.72 -27.49
CA LYS A 5 -33.59 -6.32 -27.85
C LYS A 5 -32.60 -6.89 -26.81
N PRO A 6 -31.45 -7.45 -27.24
CA PRO A 6 -30.46 -7.96 -26.33
C PRO A 6 -29.90 -6.82 -25.45
N LYS A 7 -29.91 -7.03 -24.12
CA LYS A 7 -29.30 -6.10 -23.16
C LYS A 7 -27.80 -5.98 -23.48
N ALA A 8 -27.35 -4.77 -23.78
CA ALA A 8 -25.94 -4.48 -24.02
C ALA A 8 -25.12 -4.87 -22.79
N THR A 9 -24.11 -5.70 -23.00
CA THR A 9 -23.12 -6.02 -21.97
C THR A 9 -22.28 -4.76 -21.71
N PRO A 10 -22.16 -4.33 -20.44
CA PRO A 10 -21.38 -3.15 -20.10
C PRO A 10 -19.92 -3.35 -20.49
N SER A 11 -19.31 -2.30 -21.02
CA SER A 11 -17.93 -2.38 -21.52
C SER A 11 -16.95 -2.73 -20.38
N ARG A 12 -15.80 -3.33 -20.71
CA ARG A 12 -14.74 -3.66 -19.73
C ARG A 12 -14.30 -2.45 -18.89
N LEU A 13 -14.44 -1.25 -19.44
CA LEU A 13 -14.14 0.02 -18.79
C LEU A 13 -15.22 0.39 -17.75
N GLU A 14 -16.50 0.14 -18.04
CA GLU A 14 -17.58 0.29 -17.06
C GLU A 14 -17.52 -0.75 -15.95
N GLN A 15 -17.10 -1.99 -16.26
CA GLN A 15 -16.89 -3.04 -15.27
C GLN A 15 -15.76 -2.66 -14.30
N LEU A 16 -14.66 -2.09 -14.80
CA LEU A 16 -13.56 -1.58 -13.97
C LEU A 16 -13.96 -0.34 -13.16
N ALA A 17 -14.81 0.54 -13.72
CA ALA A 17 -15.32 1.71 -12.99
C ALA A 17 -16.27 1.32 -11.85
N ARG A 18 -17.12 0.29 -12.04
CA ARG A 18 -17.95 -0.27 -10.97
C ARG A 18 -17.10 -0.93 -9.88
N ALA A 19 -16.13 -1.76 -10.26
CA ALA A 19 -15.22 -2.40 -9.31
C ALA A 19 -14.39 -1.41 -8.48
N ARG A 20 -14.08 -0.21 -9.01
CA ARG A 20 -13.43 0.87 -8.25
C ARG A 20 -14.39 1.58 -7.29
N ARG A 21 -15.66 1.77 -7.66
CA ARG A 21 -16.68 2.35 -6.77
C ARG A 21 -16.93 1.44 -5.56
N ASP A 22 -17.03 0.14 -5.79
CA ASP A 22 -17.33 -0.83 -4.72
C ASP A 22 -16.15 -0.99 -3.72
N ARG A 23 -14.90 -0.73 -4.16
CA ARG A 23 -13.74 -0.71 -3.25
C ARG A 23 -13.68 0.55 -2.37
N HIS A 24 -14.18 1.68 -2.85
CA HIS A 24 -14.22 2.89 -2.03
C HIS A 24 -15.36 2.86 -1.00
N SER A 25 -16.49 2.19 -1.29
CA SER A 25 -17.56 2.02 -0.29
C SER A 25 -17.23 1.02 0.82
N ALA A 26 -16.34 0.05 0.58
CA ALA A 26 -15.91 -0.90 1.61
C ALA A 26 -14.80 -0.37 2.54
N SER A 27 -14.13 0.73 2.17
CA SER A 27 -12.99 1.30 2.92
C SER A 27 -13.37 2.41 3.90
N THR A 28 -14.60 2.93 3.85
CA THR A 28 -15.07 4.00 4.75
C THR A 28 -15.97 3.49 5.88
N GLY A 29 -16.16 2.18 6.01
CA GLY A 29 -17.02 1.57 7.02
C GLY A 29 -16.25 0.79 8.09
N ALA A 30 -15.25 1.37 8.75
CA ALA A 30 -14.64 0.78 9.97
C ALA A 30 -13.74 1.71 10.81
N TYR A 31 -13.65 3.02 10.52
CA TYR A 31 -13.10 3.95 11.50
C TYR A 31 -14.27 4.67 12.16
N ALA A 32 -14.74 4.07 13.24
CA ALA A 32 -15.53 4.78 14.23
C ALA A 32 -14.71 6.00 14.68
N ASP A 33 -15.26 7.19 14.43
CA ASP A 33 -14.80 8.42 15.06
C ASP A 33 -14.66 8.17 16.58
N PRO A 34 -13.50 8.46 17.20
CA PRO A 34 -13.44 8.60 18.64
C PRO A 34 -14.30 9.81 19.01
N GLN A 35 -15.48 9.51 19.56
CA GLN A 35 -16.37 10.46 20.23
C GLN A 35 -15.55 11.45 21.07
N PRO A 36 -15.67 12.77 20.85
CA PRO A 36 -15.07 13.74 21.74
C PRO A 36 -15.82 13.73 23.07
N GLY A 37 -15.21 13.09 24.06
CA GLY A 37 -15.27 13.48 25.47
C GLY A 37 -16.65 13.83 26.04
N GLU A 38 -17.53 12.84 26.19
CA GLU A 38 -18.59 12.96 27.19
C GLU A 38 -18.00 12.78 28.60
N GLY A 39 -17.69 13.93 29.21
CA GLY A 39 -18.18 14.24 30.54
C GLY A 39 -17.95 13.18 31.62
N SER A 40 -16.69 12.82 31.88
CA SER A 40 -16.33 12.20 33.15
C SER A 40 -16.64 13.21 34.27
N LYS A 41 -17.80 13.04 34.90
CA LYS A 41 -18.19 13.64 36.19
C LYS A 41 -17.20 13.18 37.25
N ARG A 42 -15.99 13.74 37.24
CA ARG A 42 -15.10 13.71 38.38
C ARG A 42 -15.73 14.59 39.45
N ARG A 43 -16.31 13.92 40.44
CA ARG A 43 -16.58 14.44 41.78
C ARG A 43 -15.53 15.49 42.14
N ARG A 44 -15.98 16.74 42.27
CA ARG A 44 -15.29 17.78 43.01
C ARG A 44 -15.28 17.37 44.47
N GLY A 45 -14.30 16.54 44.85
CA GLY A 45 -13.84 16.43 46.23
C GLY A 45 -12.97 17.63 46.53
N ARG A 46 -13.63 18.75 46.85
CA ARG A 46 -13.05 19.98 47.36
C ARG A 46 -12.54 19.70 48.78
N GLY A 47 -11.38 19.05 48.87
CA GLY A 47 -10.58 19.00 50.09
C GLY A 47 -9.62 20.17 50.04
N GLU A 48 -9.99 21.27 50.70
CA GLU A 48 -9.12 22.40 50.99
C GLU A 48 -7.90 21.91 51.79
N LEU A 49 -6.77 21.68 51.11
CA LEU A 49 -5.48 21.65 51.77
C LEU A 49 -4.94 23.08 51.74
N THR A 50 -5.19 23.76 52.85
CA THR A 50 -4.50 24.96 53.31
C THR A 50 -3.00 24.92 52.95
N PRO A 51 -2.46 25.92 52.24
CA PRO A 51 -1.03 26.15 52.22
C PRO A 51 -0.65 26.81 53.55
N LEU A 52 -0.16 26.01 54.50
CA LEU A 52 0.57 26.54 55.66
C LEU A 52 1.92 27.07 55.16
N ASN A 53 1.85 28.30 54.63
CA ASN A 53 2.95 29.24 54.56
C ASN A 53 3.53 29.41 55.97
N SER A 54 4.86 29.26 56.06
CA SER A 54 5.81 29.98 56.92
C SER A 54 6.80 29.02 57.61
N PRO A 55 8.07 29.06 57.20
CA PRO A 55 9.16 29.34 58.14
C PRO A 55 9.80 30.66 57.69
N PRO A 56 10.04 31.63 58.58
CA PRO A 56 11.15 31.48 59.52
C PRO A 56 10.92 32.21 60.86
N ASN A 57 11.33 31.61 61.98
CA ASN A 57 11.65 32.36 63.19
C ASN A 57 12.51 31.52 64.14
N SER A 58 13.81 31.50 63.87
CA SER A 58 14.78 31.81 64.93
C SER A 58 14.86 33.35 65.00
N PRO A 59 15.20 34.01 66.13
CA PRO A 59 15.85 33.49 67.33
C PRO A 59 15.23 34.01 68.65
N ARG A 60 15.15 33.18 69.70
CA ARG A 60 15.05 33.68 71.08
C ARG A 60 16.10 33.05 71.98
N LYS A 61 17.24 33.73 72.03
CA LYS A 61 18.18 33.71 73.16
C LYS A 61 17.43 34.22 74.40
N HIS A 62 16.96 33.31 75.26
CA HIS A 62 16.83 33.59 76.70
C HIS A 62 18.23 33.33 77.28
N ARG A 63 19.11 34.31 77.46
CA ARG A 63 19.09 35.43 78.42
C ARG A 63 18.81 34.92 79.85
N ARG A 64 19.93 34.70 80.56
CA ARG A 64 20.18 34.99 81.98
C ARG A 64 19.03 34.79 82.96
N GLU A 65 19.22 33.83 83.85
CA GLU A 65 19.10 33.95 85.31
C GLU A 65 19.87 32.72 85.86
N LYS A 66 21.16 32.81 86.20
CA LYS A 66 21.64 33.30 87.51
C LYS A 66 20.60 33.09 88.60
N ALA A 67 20.61 31.90 89.17
CA ALA A 67 20.22 31.68 90.55
C ALA A 67 21.26 30.74 91.18
N ASP A 68 22.43 31.32 91.46
CA ASP A 68 23.26 30.87 92.57
C ASP A 68 22.41 31.03 93.84
N LYS A 69 21.95 29.93 94.41
CA LYS A 69 21.49 29.89 95.80
C LYS A 69 22.45 29.02 96.60
N PRO A 70 23.43 29.61 97.29
CA PRO A 70 24.11 28.91 98.38
C PRO A 70 23.11 28.79 99.52
N VAL A 71 22.63 27.59 99.83
CA VAL A 71 21.99 27.35 101.13
C VAL A 71 23.10 27.30 102.18
N ARG A 72 23.53 28.50 102.56
CA ARG A 72 24.17 28.82 103.84
C ARG A 72 23.11 28.73 104.93
N GLY A 73 23.46 28.02 105.98
CA GLY A 73 22.74 27.88 107.24
C GLY A 73 23.16 26.53 107.83
N LEU A 74 24.32 26.36 108.48
CA LEU A 74 24.87 27.20 109.55
C LEU A 74 23.77 27.58 110.56
N GLN A 75 23.19 26.54 111.16
CA GLN A 75 22.70 26.61 112.54
C GLN A 75 23.73 25.91 113.42
N THR A 76 24.56 26.72 114.06
CA THR A 76 25.30 26.39 115.28
C THR A 76 24.29 26.02 116.36
N VAL A 77 24.11 24.73 116.63
CA VAL A 77 23.38 24.30 117.83
C VAL A 77 24.33 24.43 119.02
N THR A 78 24.02 25.45 119.80
CA THR A 78 24.44 25.75 121.17
C THR A 78 24.77 24.51 122.01
N THR A 79 26.02 24.47 122.49
CA THR A 79 26.48 23.69 123.62
C THR A 79 25.78 24.18 124.90
N HIS A 80 24.67 23.55 125.28
CA HIS A 80 24.09 23.73 126.62
C HIS A 80 24.60 22.66 127.59
N GLY A 81 25.41 23.13 128.53
CA GLY A 81 25.22 22.92 129.97
C GLY A 81 24.99 21.50 130.44
N ARG A 82 26.09 20.84 130.80
CA ARG A 82 26.11 19.75 131.78
C ARG A 82 25.41 20.20 133.07
N SER A 83 24.27 19.60 133.40
CA SER A 83 23.76 19.51 134.77
C SER A 83 23.84 18.04 135.18
N ALA A 84 24.64 17.77 136.21
CA ALA A 84 24.88 16.45 136.75
C ALA A 84 23.81 16.13 137.81
N ASP A 85 22.70 15.53 137.38
CA ASP A 85 21.76 14.88 138.29
C ASP A 85 22.00 13.36 138.28
N ARG A 86 22.68 12.89 139.33
CA ARG A 86 22.79 11.47 139.67
C ARG A 86 21.51 11.06 140.43
N SER A 87 20.47 10.73 139.69
CA SER A 87 19.36 9.94 140.20
C SER A 87 19.75 8.46 140.22
N ILE A 88 19.52 7.81 141.35
CA ILE A 88 19.76 6.37 141.54
C ILE A 88 18.65 5.65 140.75
N ILE A 89 18.97 5.27 139.52
CA ILE A 89 18.10 4.51 138.63
C ILE A 89 17.89 3.12 139.23
N SER A 90 16.64 2.69 139.35
CA SER A 90 16.31 1.36 139.83
C SER A 90 16.66 0.29 138.78
N ALA A 91 17.08 -0.90 139.22
CA ALA A 91 17.49 -1.98 138.31
C ALA A 91 16.39 -2.37 137.29
N ALA A 92 15.12 -2.16 137.61
CA ALA A 92 13.98 -2.40 136.72
C ALA A 92 13.92 -1.42 135.53
N GLU A 93 14.26 -0.14 135.76
CA GLU A 93 14.28 0.89 134.71
C GLU A 93 15.46 0.69 133.76
N LEU A 94 16.61 0.21 134.25
CA LEU A 94 17.73 -0.18 133.40
C LEU A 94 17.38 -1.37 132.48
N VAL A 95 16.61 -2.35 132.97
CA VAL A 95 16.13 -3.47 132.15
C VAL A 95 15.12 -3.02 131.11
N LYS A 96 14.19 -2.12 131.47
CA LYS A 96 13.21 -1.55 130.53
C LYS A 96 13.91 -0.71 129.44
N ALA A 97 14.83 0.17 129.84
CA ALA A 97 15.66 0.95 128.93
C ALA A 97 16.53 0.06 128.03
N ARG A 98 17.07 -1.06 128.54
CA ARG A 98 17.84 -2.03 127.74
C ARG A 98 16.96 -2.74 126.70
N ASN A 99 15.74 -3.11 127.06
CA ASN A 99 14.79 -3.73 126.13
C ASN A 99 14.30 -2.73 125.06
N GLU A 100 14.04 -1.48 125.45
CA GLU A 100 13.73 -0.39 124.52
C GLU A 100 14.91 -0.07 123.62
N LEU A 101 16.13 -0.01 124.16
CA LEU A 101 17.36 0.13 123.38
C LEU A 101 17.51 -1.05 122.39
N GLY A 102 17.23 -2.28 122.82
CA GLY A 102 17.20 -3.46 121.95
C GLY A 102 16.22 -3.31 120.79
N LYS A 103 14.97 -2.90 121.06
CA LYS A 103 13.96 -2.62 120.03
C LYS A 103 14.37 -1.48 119.09
N HIS A 104 14.98 -0.43 119.62
CA HIS A 104 15.50 0.67 118.82
C HIS A 104 16.69 0.24 117.97
N THR A 105 17.57 -0.62 118.48
CA THR A 105 18.70 -1.17 117.70
C THR A 105 18.23 -2.09 116.58
N THR A 106 17.23 -2.94 116.80
CA THR A 106 16.65 -3.78 115.73
C THR A 106 15.92 -2.92 114.71
N ALA A 107 15.12 -1.94 115.14
CA ALA A 107 14.44 -1.02 114.23
C ALA A 107 15.42 -0.15 113.41
N LEU A 108 16.55 0.27 114.01
CA LEU A 108 17.62 0.96 113.29
C LEU A 108 18.32 0.04 112.29
N GLN A 109 18.50 -1.23 112.62
CA GLN A 109 19.08 -2.22 111.70
C GLN A 109 18.12 -2.50 110.53
N ASP A 110 16.82 -2.71 110.79
CA ASP A 110 15.79 -2.88 109.76
C ASP A 110 15.67 -1.62 108.88
N ALA A 111 15.73 -0.42 109.47
CA ALA A 111 15.77 0.85 108.74
C ALA A 111 17.04 0.97 107.87
N ARG A 112 18.18 0.48 108.36
CA ARG A 112 19.43 0.45 107.59
C ARG A 112 19.35 -0.53 106.43
N ASP A 113 18.79 -1.71 106.65
CA ASP A 113 18.66 -2.75 105.62
C ASP A 113 17.63 -2.34 104.55
N THR A 114 16.52 -1.71 104.95
CA THR A 114 15.57 -1.11 104.01
C THR A 114 16.16 0.06 103.24
N CYS A 115 16.94 0.94 103.89
CA CYS A 115 17.68 1.99 103.19
C CYS A 115 18.69 1.41 102.20
N ALA A 116 19.40 0.34 102.56
CA ALA A 116 20.34 -0.34 101.66
C ALA A 116 19.63 -1.00 100.47
N ALA A 117 18.48 -1.63 100.71
CA ALA A 117 17.65 -2.22 99.66
C ALA A 117 17.10 -1.14 98.69
N LEU A 118 16.61 -0.03 99.23
CA LEU A 118 16.16 1.12 98.44
C LEU A 118 17.32 1.75 97.66
N GLN A 119 18.50 1.88 98.27
CA GLN A 119 19.69 2.39 97.58
C GLN A 119 20.08 1.48 96.41
N SER A 120 20.07 0.16 96.61
CA SER A 120 20.32 -0.81 95.53
C SER A 120 19.27 -0.72 94.40
N GLN A 121 17.99 -0.49 94.74
CA GLN A 121 16.95 -0.23 93.75
C GLN A 121 17.18 1.07 92.98
N VAL A 122 17.55 2.16 93.68
CA VAL A 122 17.86 3.45 93.05
C VAL A 122 19.07 3.32 92.12
N ASP A 123 20.12 2.62 92.55
CA ASP A 123 21.32 2.39 91.74
C ASP A 123 20.99 1.52 90.50
N GLY A 124 20.13 0.50 90.67
CA GLY A 124 19.62 -0.32 89.56
C GLY A 124 18.82 0.50 88.55
N SER A 125 17.86 1.31 89.01
CA SER A 125 17.09 2.22 88.15
C SER A 125 17.98 3.28 87.50
N ALA A 126 19.00 3.79 88.19
CA ALA A 126 19.95 4.75 87.62
C ALA A 126 20.75 4.13 86.47
N LEU A 127 21.20 2.87 86.61
CA LEU A 127 21.87 2.14 85.53
C LEU A 127 20.95 1.90 84.32
N GLU A 128 19.67 1.58 84.54
CA GLU A 128 18.69 1.44 83.47
C GLU A 128 18.43 2.76 82.75
N ILE A 129 18.32 3.88 83.49
CA ILE A 129 18.19 5.22 82.91
C ILE A 129 19.40 5.57 82.05
N VAL A 130 20.61 5.26 82.52
CA VAL A 130 21.84 5.49 81.74
C VAL A 130 21.83 4.66 80.45
N ARG A 131 21.50 3.36 80.53
CA ARG A 131 21.38 2.50 79.34
C ARG A 131 20.33 3.00 78.35
N ALA A 132 19.16 3.40 78.85
CA ALA A 132 18.11 3.97 78.01
C ALA A 132 18.54 5.30 77.39
N ALA A 133 19.31 6.13 78.10
CA ALA A 133 19.86 7.37 77.57
C ALA A 133 20.87 7.11 76.45
N GLU A 134 21.77 6.14 76.62
CA GLU A 134 22.72 5.72 75.58
C GLU A 134 22.02 5.17 74.34
N GLU A 135 20.98 4.34 74.52
CA GLU A 135 20.18 3.81 73.40
C GLU A 135 19.46 4.93 72.65
N ASN A 136 18.89 5.90 73.38
CA ASN A 136 18.25 7.06 72.76
C ASN A 136 19.24 7.91 71.94
N VAL A 137 20.50 8.06 72.39
CA VAL A 137 21.54 8.71 71.59
C VAL A 137 21.80 7.92 70.30
N ARG A 138 21.97 6.60 70.38
CA ARG A 138 22.16 5.74 69.20
C ARG A 138 20.99 5.83 68.21
N LEU A 139 19.76 5.85 68.70
CA LEU A 139 18.56 5.97 67.87
C LEU A 139 18.49 7.34 67.20
N ARG A 140 18.85 8.42 67.88
CA ARG A 140 18.93 9.77 67.29
C ARG A 140 19.99 9.84 66.19
N ASP A 141 21.16 9.26 66.41
CA ASP A 141 22.21 9.21 65.39
C ASP A 141 21.76 8.42 64.17
N ARG A 142 21.10 7.28 64.37
CA ARG A 142 20.51 6.49 63.29
C ARG A 142 19.44 7.27 62.53
N GLU A 143 18.56 7.99 63.25
CA GLU A 143 17.54 8.84 62.63
C GLU A 143 18.17 9.94 61.78
N GLN A 144 19.24 10.59 62.25
CA GLN A 144 19.97 11.61 61.48
C GLN A 144 20.63 11.02 60.22
N ARG A 145 21.22 9.82 60.31
CA ARG A 145 21.76 9.12 59.13
C ARG A 145 20.68 8.81 58.12
N LEU A 146 19.56 8.21 58.54
CA LEU A 146 18.43 7.91 57.66
C LEU A 146 17.82 9.17 57.03
N LYS A 147 17.76 10.28 57.76
CA LYS A 147 17.33 11.58 57.21
C LYS A 147 18.29 12.08 56.13
N SER A 148 19.59 11.88 56.31
CA SER A 148 20.62 12.26 55.33
C SER A 148 20.56 11.37 54.09
N ASP A 149 20.47 10.05 54.26
CA ASP A 149 20.34 9.09 53.17
C ASP A 149 19.05 9.33 52.37
N LYS A 150 17.93 9.60 53.04
CA LYS A 150 16.66 9.96 52.38
C LYS A 150 16.79 11.23 51.51
N ARG A 151 17.60 12.21 51.92
CA ARG A 151 17.88 13.39 51.09
C ARG A 151 18.72 13.03 49.88
N ARG A 152 19.80 12.27 50.08
CA ARG A 152 20.67 11.80 48.99
C ARG A 152 19.89 11.02 47.93
N ILE A 153 19.11 10.01 48.34
CA ILE A 153 18.26 9.23 47.42
C ILE A 153 17.28 10.11 46.65
N ARG A 154 16.72 11.16 47.30
CA ARG A 154 15.81 12.08 46.62
C ARG A 154 16.54 12.94 45.59
N ASP A 155 17.73 13.42 45.91
CA ASP A 155 18.51 14.26 45.01
C ASP A 155 19.02 13.42 43.81
N ASP A 156 19.50 12.19 44.06
CA ASP A 156 19.86 11.23 43.01
C ASP A 156 18.64 10.89 42.13
N ALA A 157 17.45 10.71 42.71
CA ALA A 157 16.24 10.47 41.95
C ALA A 157 15.83 11.67 41.07
N LYS A 158 16.04 12.90 41.55
CA LYS A 158 15.78 14.11 40.75
C LYS A 158 16.76 14.23 39.60
N GLU A 159 18.04 13.96 39.85
CA GLU A 159 19.08 13.98 38.82
C GLU A 159 18.80 12.93 37.73
N ASN A 160 18.43 11.71 38.13
CA ASN A 160 18.06 10.65 37.19
C ASN A 160 16.81 11.01 36.37
N VAL A 161 15.81 11.64 36.98
CA VAL A 161 14.63 12.12 36.25
C VAL A 161 15.00 13.23 35.26
N ALA A 162 15.83 14.19 35.68
CA ALA A 162 16.29 15.26 34.80
C ALA A 162 17.09 14.71 33.60
N PHE A 163 18.02 13.80 33.87
CA PHE A 163 18.79 13.12 32.81
C PHE A 163 17.89 12.35 31.85
N ALA A 164 16.91 11.60 32.37
CA ALA A 164 15.95 10.87 31.53
C ALA A 164 15.08 11.80 30.68
N THR A 165 14.67 12.96 31.20
CA THR A 165 13.92 13.95 30.44
C THR A 165 14.75 14.57 29.33
N GLU A 166 16.01 14.96 29.61
CA GLU A 166 16.92 15.51 28.60
C GLU A 166 17.22 14.48 27.49
N GLN A 167 17.45 13.21 27.89
CA GLN A 167 17.66 12.13 26.93
C GLN A 167 16.43 11.91 26.05
N HIS A 168 15.23 11.93 26.63
CA HIS A 168 13.99 11.78 25.87
C HIS A 168 13.77 12.94 24.88
N GLU A 169 14.03 14.18 25.30
CA GLU A 169 13.94 15.35 24.42
C GLU A 169 14.89 15.25 23.24
N HIS A 170 16.14 14.83 23.48
CA HIS A 170 17.12 14.64 22.41
C HIS A 170 16.77 13.47 21.48
N ASP A 171 16.23 12.37 22.01
CA ASP A 171 15.75 11.26 21.19
C ASP A 171 14.55 11.69 20.32
N MET A 172 13.65 12.53 20.85
CA MET A 172 12.56 13.14 20.09
C MET A 172 13.07 14.07 18.99
N GLN A 173 14.06 14.90 19.26
CA GLN A 173 14.70 15.75 18.24
C GLN A 173 15.32 14.91 17.12
N ARG A 174 16.09 13.87 17.47
CA ARG A 174 16.65 12.93 16.49
C ARG A 174 15.57 12.21 15.68
N ALA A 175 14.45 11.86 16.30
CA ALA A 175 13.33 11.26 15.59
C ALA A 175 12.70 12.23 14.58
N HIS A 176 12.57 13.51 14.93
CA HIS A 176 12.12 14.56 14.01
C HIS A 176 13.08 14.75 12.84
N GLU A 177 14.39 14.91 13.10
CA GLU A 177 15.40 15.05 12.04
C GLU A 177 15.41 13.85 11.08
N ARG A 178 15.26 12.63 11.62
CA ARG A 178 15.15 11.42 10.78
C ARG A 178 13.87 11.40 9.95
N ALA A 179 12.76 11.89 10.49
CA ALA A 179 11.50 11.98 9.76
C ALA A 179 11.59 13.01 8.63
N ASP A 180 12.26 14.14 8.86
CA ASP A 180 12.47 15.18 7.85
C ASP A 180 13.36 14.68 6.71
N VAL A 181 14.50 14.04 7.03
CA VAL A 181 15.38 13.43 6.02
C VAL A 181 14.65 12.34 5.23
N ALA A 182 13.86 11.48 5.89
CA ALA A 182 13.05 10.48 5.19
C ALA A 182 11.96 11.14 4.30
N GLY A 183 11.43 12.30 4.69
CA GLY A 183 10.52 13.11 3.89
C GLY A 183 11.18 13.62 2.61
N GLU A 184 12.37 14.21 2.72
CA GLU A 184 13.14 14.70 1.57
C GLU A 184 13.52 13.56 0.60
N GLU A 185 13.97 12.42 1.14
CA GLU A 185 14.29 11.24 0.32
C GLU A 185 13.06 10.72 -0.43
N ARG A 186 11.89 10.70 0.23
CA ARG A 186 10.63 10.30 -0.39
C ARG A 186 10.27 11.25 -1.53
N ASP A 187 10.39 12.56 -1.32
CA ASP A 187 10.01 13.55 -2.33
C ASP A 187 10.96 13.48 -3.54
N VAL A 188 12.27 13.29 -3.33
CA VAL A 188 13.24 13.02 -4.41
C VAL A 188 12.89 11.73 -5.16
N ALA A 189 12.47 10.67 -4.46
CA ALA A 189 12.06 9.42 -5.10
C ALA A 189 10.78 9.59 -5.94
N VAL A 190 9.81 10.37 -5.46
CA VAL A 190 8.59 10.72 -6.19
C VAL A 190 8.93 11.47 -7.47
N GLU A 191 9.78 12.50 -7.41
CA GLU A 191 10.20 13.23 -8.61
C GLU A 191 10.90 12.32 -9.64
N ARG A 192 11.77 11.40 -9.18
CA ARG A 192 12.42 10.42 -10.06
C ARG A 192 11.40 9.51 -10.74
N LEU A 193 10.38 9.06 -10.01
CA LEU A 193 9.31 8.23 -10.55
C LEU A 193 8.47 9.00 -11.59
N GLU A 194 8.15 10.26 -11.34
CA GLU A 194 7.43 11.10 -12.30
C GLU A 194 8.22 11.34 -13.58
N ARG A 195 9.53 11.61 -13.48
CA ARG A 195 10.42 11.73 -14.65
C ARG A 195 10.46 10.43 -15.46
N ALA A 196 10.58 9.29 -14.79
CA ALA A 196 10.60 7.97 -15.43
C ALA A 196 9.26 7.68 -16.14
N LYS A 197 8.13 8.01 -15.50
CA LYS A 197 6.80 7.87 -16.10
C LYS A 197 6.65 8.73 -17.36
N ALA A 198 7.06 10.00 -17.30
CA ALA A 198 7.03 10.89 -18.45
C ALA A 198 7.90 10.37 -19.61
N GLU A 199 9.04 9.75 -19.31
CA GLU A 199 9.89 9.15 -20.34
C GLU A 199 9.26 7.91 -20.99
N VAL A 200 8.62 7.03 -20.21
CA VAL A 200 7.87 5.90 -20.74
C VAL A 200 6.74 6.38 -21.66
N ASP A 201 6.01 7.42 -21.28
CA ASP A 201 4.94 8.00 -22.09
C ASP A 201 5.49 8.53 -23.43
N ARG A 202 6.63 9.24 -23.42
CA ARG A 202 7.31 9.69 -24.66
C ARG A 202 7.71 8.52 -25.55
N GLN A 203 8.23 7.45 -24.98
CA GLN A 203 8.61 6.25 -25.75
C GLN A 203 7.40 5.56 -26.37
N GLN A 204 6.28 5.48 -25.63
CA GLN A 204 5.02 4.96 -26.17
C GLN A 204 4.52 5.79 -27.36
N ASP A 205 4.60 7.11 -27.27
CA ASP A 205 4.25 8.01 -28.38
C ASP A 205 5.14 7.79 -29.60
N LEU A 206 6.45 7.62 -29.41
CA LEU A 206 7.37 7.29 -30.50
C LEU A 206 7.03 5.95 -31.16
N ILE A 207 6.68 4.93 -30.38
CA ILE A 207 6.23 3.62 -30.88
C ILE A 207 4.92 3.77 -31.68
N ILE A 208 3.97 4.57 -31.20
CA ILE A 208 2.71 4.80 -31.92
C ILE A 208 2.98 5.50 -33.26
N ARG A 209 3.84 6.53 -33.28
CA ARG A 209 4.23 7.25 -34.50
C ARG A 209 4.95 6.33 -35.49
N SER A 210 5.90 5.51 -35.02
CA SER A 210 6.63 4.57 -35.87
C SER A 210 5.72 3.51 -36.47
N ARG A 211 4.77 2.96 -35.69
CA ARG A 211 3.75 2.01 -36.19
C ARG A 211 2.84 2.63 -37.24
N ARG A 212 2.39 3.87 -37.05
CA ARG A 212 1.58 4.59 -38.04
C ARG A 212 2.35 4.78 -39.35
N SER A 213 3.60 5.21 -39.25
CA SER A 213 4.50 5.38 -40.41
C SER A 213 4.73 4.05 -41.15
N ALA A 214 5.08 2.99 -40.42
CA ALA A 214 5.28 1.65 -40.98
C ALA A 214 4.02 1.13 -41.69
N ASN A 215 2.83 1.32 -41.10
CA ASN A 215 1.58 0.95 -41.74
C ASN A 215 1.32 1.75 -43.03
N MET A 216 1.64 3.04 -43.04
CA MET A 216 1.54 3.88 -44.25
C MET A 216 2.42 3.32 -45.38
N TYR A 217 3.68 2.99 -45.10
CA TYR A 217 4.58 2.41 -46.09
C TYR A 217 4.11 1.03 -46.56
N ARG A 218 3.62 0.19 -45.65
CA ARG A 218 2.99 -1.11 -46.01
C ARG A 218 1.79 -0.93 -46.95
N MET A 219 0.94 0.07 -46.69
CA MET A 219 -0.20 0.39 -47.54
C MET A 219 0.23 0.93 -48.91
N ARG A 220 1.28 1.75 -48.97
CA ARG A 220 1.86 2.22 -50.25
C ARG A 220 2.46 1.06 -51.05
N ALA A 221 3.21 0.17 -50.40
CA ALA A 221 3.81 -1.00 -51.04
C ALA A 221 2.74 -1.97 -51.59
N THR A 222 1.67 -2.23 -50.83
CA THR A 222 0.56 -3.09 -51.31
C THR A 222 -0.18 -2.47 -52.49
N ARG A 223 -0.43 -1.15 -52.48
CA ARG A 223 -1.00 -0.43 -53.63
C ARG A 223 -0.10 -0.50 -54.85
N ALA A 224 1.19 -0.21 -54.71
CA ALA A 224 2.16 -0.29 -55.79
C ALA A 224 2.24 -1.70 -56.40
N LYS A 225 2.22 -2.75 -55.56
CA LYS A 225 2.16 -4.15 -56.01
C LYS A 225 0.91 -4.43 -56.84
N ARG A 226 -0.27 -4.02 -56.37
CA ARG A 226 -1.53 -4.19 -57.11
C ARG A 226 -1.51 -3.44 -58.44
N THR A 227 -1.04 -2.19 -58.46
CA THR A 227 -0.91 -1.42 -59.70
C THR A 227 0.04 -2.10 -60.68
N LYS A 228 1.19 -2.60 -60.21
CA LYS A 228 2.14 -3.37 -61.02
C LYS A 228 1.48 -4.63 -61.60
N GLU A 229 0.77 -5.41 -60.79
CA GLU A 229 0.05 -6.62 -61.23
C GLU A 229 -1.02 -6.29 -62.28
N LEU A 230 -1.79 -5.22 -62.10
CA LEU A 230 -2.78 -4.75 -63.06
C LEU A 230 -2.13 -4.31 -64.38
N CYS A 231 -1.07 -3.50 -64.33
CA CYS A 231 -0.31 -3.07 -65.50
C CYS A 231 0.30 -4.26 -66.24
N GLN A 232 0.91 -5.21 -65.51
CA GLN A 232 1.44 -6.45 -66.08
C GLN A 232 0.36 -7.31 -66.72
N GLY A 233 -0.82 -7.43 -66.09
CA GLY A 233 -1.97 -8.12 -66.67
C GLY A 233 -2.43 -7.47 -67.98
N ARG A 234 -2.56 -6.14 -68.02
CA ARG A 234 -2.91 -5.38 -69.23
C ARG A 234 -1.85 -5.53 -70.31
N MET A 235 -0.56 -5.41 -69.97
CA MET A 235 0.54 -5.60 -70.91
C MET A 235 0.55 -7.01 -71.48
N LYS A 236 0.33 -8.05 -70.66
CA LYS A 236 0.20 -9.44 -71.14
C LYS A 236 -0.97 -9.59 -72.10
N THR A 237 -2.13 -8.97 -71.83
CA THR A 237 -3.28 -9.00 -72.77
C THR A 237 -2.96 -8.28 -74.08
N VAL A 238 -2.31 -7.12 -74.03
CA VAL A 238 -1.88 -6.38 -75.22
C VAL A 238 -0.84 -7.18 -76.00
N GLN A 239 0.17 -7.75 -75.32
CA GLN A 239 1.19 -8.59 -75.91
C GLN A 239 0.57 -9.83 -76.56
N GLN A 240 -0.36 -10.53 -75.90
CA GLN A 240 -1.09 -11.65 -76.50
C GLN A 240 -1.88 -11.23 -77.75
N ARG A 241 -2.47 -10.02 -77.77
CA ARG A 241 -3.14 -9.49 -78.96
C ARG A 241 -2.16 -9.23 -80.09
N LEU A 242 -0.99 -8.65 -79.80
CA LEU A 242 0.08 -8.38 -80.76
C LEU A 242 0.73 -9.67 -81.27
N GLU A 243 0.95 -10.68 -80.44
CA GLU A 243 1.54 -11.97 -80.83
C GLU A 243 0.60 -12.88 -81.64
N GLY A 244 -0.48 -12.33 -82.20
CA GLY A 244 -1.42 -13.06 -83.04
C GLY A 244 -2.48 -13.83 -82.26
N GLY A 245 -2.74 -13.48 -81.00
CA GLY A 245 -3.86 -14.02 -80.22
C GLY A 245 -5.22 -13.72 -80.85
N TRP A 246 -5.33 -12.72 -81.73
CA TRP A 246 -6.53 -12.50 -82.54
C TRP A 246 -6.73 -13.60 -83.60
N LEU A 247 -5.71 -14.39 -83.96
CA LEU A 247 -5.88 -15.52 -84.88
C LEU A 247 -6.34 -16.80 -84.19
N ARG A 248 -5.93 -17.03 -82.93
CA ARG A 248 -6.23 -18.27 -82.19
C ARG A 248 -7.07 -17.97 -80.96
N GLY A 249 -8.27 -18.53 -80.91
CA GLY A 249 -9.11 -18.57 -79.72
C GLY A 249 -8.62 -19.56 -78.66
N ARG A 250 -9.41 -19.71 -77.58
CA ARG A 250 -9.13 -20.71 -76.53
C ARG A 250 -9.04 -22.11 -77.16
N ARG A 251 -8.01 -22.89 -76.79
CA ARG A 251 -7.72 -24.27 -77.26
C ARG A 251 -7.18 -24.38 -78.70
N GLY A 252 -6.59 -23.32 -79.25
CA GLY A 252 -5.88 -23.39 -80.54
C GLY A 252 -6.78 -23.41 -81.77
N ALA A 253 -8.10 -23.34 -81.60
CA ALA A 253 -9.04 -23.10 -82.68
C ALA A 253 -8.86 -21.68 -83.24
N TYR A 254 -9.07 -21.46 -84.54
CA TYR A 254 -9.06 -20.12 -85.10
C TYR A 254 -10.20 -19.28 -84.51
N SER A 255 -9.91 -18.03 -84.15
CA SER A 255 -10.90 -17.07 -83.63
C SER A 255 -12.02 -16.82 -84.65
N PHE A 256 -13.14 -16.27 -84.20
CA PHE A 256 -14.25 -15.95 -85.08
C PHE A 256 -13.85 -14.90 -86.13
N GLU A 257 -13.09 -13.89 -85.71
CA GLU A 257 -12.59 -12.79 -86.53
C GLU A 257 -11.64 -13.31 -87.61
N ALA A 258 -10.71 -14.21 -87.25
CA ALA A 258 -9.79 -14.82 -88.21
C ALA A 258 -10.53 -15.71 -89.21
N ARG A 259 -11.50 -16.51 -88.77
CA ARG A 259 -12.35 -17.31 -89.66
C ARG A 259 -13.15 -16.43 -90.61
N ARG A 260 -13.71 -15.31 -90.12
CA ARG A 260 -14.45 -14.33 -90.93
C ARG A 260 -13.53 -13.71 -91.99
N LEU A 261 -12.32 -13.32 -91.62
CA LEU A 261 -11.34 -12.77 -92.56
C LEU A 261 -10.92 -13.80 -93.62
N VAL A 262 -10.66 -15.05 -93.23
CA VAL A 262 -10.36 -16.16 -94.17
C VAL A 262 -11.47 -16.31 -95.20
N ARG A 263 -12.75 -16.31 -94.76
CA ARG A 263 -13.90 -16.41 -95.68
C ARG A 263 -14.00 -15.19 -96.60
N ALA A 264 -13.74 -13.99 -96.09
CA ALA A 264 -13.74 -12.77 -96.90
C ALA A 264 -12.65 -12.80 -97.98
N LEU A 265 -11.44 -13.25 -97.65
CA LEU A 265 -10.34 -13.42 -98.61
C LEU A 265 -10.69 -14.47 -99.67
N GLU A 266 -11.28 -15.59 -99.27
CA GLU A 266 -11.72 -16.62 -100.21
C GLU A 266 -12.83 -16.10 -101.14
N ALA A 267 -13.83 -15.39 -100.59
CA ALA A 267 -14.91 -14.78 -101.37
C ALA A 267 -14.40 -13.73 -102.37
N ALA A 268 -13.30 -13.04 -102.03
CA ALA A 268 -12.59 -12.14 -102.93
C ALA A 268 -11.73 -12.86 -104.00
N GLY A 269 -11.79 -14.19 -104.09
CA GLY A 269 -11.08 -14.98 -105.09
C GLY A 269 -9.65 -15.38 -104.71
N CYS A 270 -9.23 -15.20 -103.45
CA CYS A 270 -7.90 -15.65 -103.03
C CYS A 270 -7.81 -17.18 -103.06
N VAL A 271 -6.80 -17.72 -103.76
CA VAL A 271 -6.55 -19.17 -103.81
C VAL A 271 -6.28 -19.69 -102.38
N PRO A 272 -6.98 -20.76 -101.91
CA PRO A 272 -6.87 -21.25 -100.53
C PRO A 272 -5.44 -21.54 -100.04
N LYS A 273 -4.55 -22.01 -100.94
CA LYS A 273 -3.13 -22.26 -100.66
C LYS A 273 -2.33 -20.98 -100.34
N LYS A 274 -2.79 -19.79 -100.77
CA LYS A 274 -2.10 -18.50 -100.60
C LYS A 274 -2.69 -17.65 -99.47
N ILE A 275 -3.90 -17.96 -98.98
CA ILE A 275 -4.57 -17.20 -97.92
C ILE A 275 -3.71 -17.13 -96.63
N GLY A 276 -3.02 -18.22 -96.26
CA GLY A 276 -2.11 -18.21 -95.11
C GLY A 276 -1.01 -17.15 -95.22
N HIS A 277 -0.38 -17.02 -96.39
CA HIS A 277 0.65 -16.00 -96.62
C HIS A 277 0.09 -14.58 -96.64
N VAL A 278 -1.10 -14.38 -97.20
CA VAL A 278 -1.78 -13.07 -97.17
C VAL A 278 -2.05 -12.66 -95.74
N LEU A 279 -2.59 -13.57 -94.91
CA LEU A 279 -2.81 -13.31 -93.48
C LEU A 279 -1.53 -12.99 -92.74
N LYS A 280 -0.43 -13.68 -93.04
CA LYS A 280 0.88 -13.39 -92.44
C LYS A 280 1.38 -11.99 -92.80
N ARG A 281 1.23 -11.57 -94.06
CA ARG A 281 1.60 -10.21 -94.51
C ARG A 281 0.71 -9.14 -93.90
N VAL A 282 -0.60 -9.36 -93.87
CA VAL A 282 -1.57 -8.45 -93.24
C VAL A 282 -1.24 -8.33 -91.75
N ALA A 283 -1.10 -9.44 -91.03
CA ALA A 283 -0.72 -9.43 -89.63
C ALA A 283 0.59 -8.68 -89.39
N SER A 284 1.63 -8.95 -90.20
CA SER A 284 2.91 -8.26 -90.12
C SER A 284 2.80 -6.75 -90.35
N SER A 285 1.91 -6.32 -91.25
CA SER A 285 1.67 -4.90 -91.54
C SER A 285 1.00 -4.18 -90.37
N PHE A 286 0.21 -4.91 -89.57
CA PHE A 286 -0.41 -4.42 -88.33
C PHE A 286 0.44 -4.73 -87.07
N GLY A 287 1.73 -5.04 -87.23
CA GLY A 287 2.67 -5.30 -86.13
C GLY A 287 2.46 -6.64 -85.41
N GLY A 288 1.62 -7.53 -85.96
CA GLY A 288 1.33 -8.84 -85.41
C GLY A 288 2.13 -9.97 -86.04
N LYS A 289 2.29 -11.07 -85.32
CA LYS A 289 2.95 -12.29 -85.81
C LYS A 289 1.94 -13.43 -85.96
N VAL A 290 1.96 -14.10 -87.11
CA VAL A 290 1.22 -15.35 -87.33
C VAL A 290 2.21 -16.50 -87.14
N PRO A 291 2.08 -17.33 -86.08
CA PRO A 291 3.08 -18.35 -85.76
C PRO A 291 3.15 -19.47 -86.82
N HIS A 292 2.03 -19.76 -87.48
CA HIS A 292 1.94 -20.82 -88.49
C HIS A 292 1.03 -20.42 -89.63
N ASP A 293 1.44 -20.73 -90.86
CA ASP A 293 0.61 -20.52 -92.05
C ASP A 293 -0.63 -21.42 -92.00
N ILE A 294 -1.80 -20.86 -92.32
CA ILE A 294 -3.04 -21.63 -92.38
C ILE A 294 -2.97 -22.58 -93.58
N SER A 295 -3.00 -23.88 -93.31
CA SER A 295 -3.01 -24.89 -94.37
C SER A 295 -4.28 -24.79 -95.24
N ALA A 296 -4.18 -25.15 -96.51
CA ALA A 296 -5.34 -25.18 -97.41
C ALA A 296 -6.47 -26.08 -96.87
N ARG A 297 -6.13 -27.18 -96.20
CA ARG A 297 -7.10 -28.06 -95.52
C ARG A 297 -7.86 -27.31 -94.43
N THR A 298 -7.16 -26.49 -93.64
CA THR A 298 -7.79 -25.70 -92.57
C THR A 298 -8.69 -24.60 -93.13
N VAL A 299 -8.27 -23.92 -94.21
CA VAL A 299 -9.14 -22.98 -94.95
C VAL A 299 -10.41 -23.68 -95.42
N GLY A 300 -10.29 -24.86 -96.03
CA GLY A 300 -11.43 -25.67 -96.47
C GLY A 300 -12.38 -26.03 -95.32
N ARG A 301 -11.84 -26.42 -94.16
CA ARG A 301 -12.64 -26.65 -92.95
C ARG A 301 -13.36 -25.38 -92.48
N ILE A 302 -12.69 -24.23 -92.43
CA ILE A 302 -13.29 -22.95 -92.03
C ILE A 302 -14.45 -22.55 -92.96
N LYS A 303 -14.29 -22.80 -94.27
CA LYS A 303 -15.35 -22.58 -95.27
C LYS A 303 -16.55 -23.50 -95.03
N LEU A 304 -16.30 -24.80 -94.92
CA LEU A 304 -17.35 -25.80 -94.70
C LEU A 304 -18.09 -25.56 -93.39
N GLU A 305 -17.36 -25.30 -92.30
CA GLU A 305 -17.92 -24.99 -90.98
C GLU A 305 -18.72 -23.69 -90.98
N GLY A 306 -18.23 -22.63 -91.64
CA GLY A 306 -18.86 -21.31 -91.63
C GLY A 306 -20.03 -21.11 -92.59
N GLY A 307 -20.13 -21.94 -93.64
CA GLY A 307 -21.18 -21.81 -94.66
C GLY A 307 -22.11 -23.01 -94.70
N LEU A 308 -21.57 -24.19 -94.98
CA LEU A 308 -22.37 -25.39 -95.20
C LEU A 308 -22.92 -25.96 -93.90
N MET A 309 -22.07 -26.12 -92.88
CA MET A 309 -22.51 -26.65 -91.59
C MET A 309 -23.47 -25.70 -90.87
N ALA A 310 -23.27 -24.38 -91.01
CA ALA A 310 -24.24 -23.40 -90.52
C ALA A 310 -25.61 -23.56 -91.20
N LYS A 311 -25.65 -23.76 -92.53
CA LYS A 311 -26.89 -24.03 -93.27
C LYS A 311 -27.51 -25.38 -92.91
N VAL A 312 -26.70 -26.42 -92.74
CA VAL A 312 -27.16 -27.76 -92.33
C VAL A 312 -27.73 -27.72 -90.91
N GLN A 313 -27.07 -27.04 -89.99
CA GLN A 313 -27.57 -26.86 -88.62
C GLN A 313 -28.87 -26.04 -88.61
N MET A 314 -28.93 -24.94 -89.36
CA MET A 314 -30.16 -24.15 -89.49
C MET A 314 -31.29 -24.98 -90.12
N ALA A 315 -31.01 -25.76 -91.16
CA ALA A 315 -31.99 -26.65 -91.77
C ALA A 315 -32.44 -27.75 -90.81
N TYR A 316 -31.54 -28.30 -89.98
CA TYR A 316 -31.87 -29.25 -88.93
C TYR A 316 -32.74 -28.62 -87.83
N GLU A 317 -32.42 -27.39 -87.40
CA GLU A 317 -33.23 -26.62 -86.44
C GLU A 317 -34.63 -26.29 -87.02
N ILE A 318 -34.71 -25.93 -88.31
CA ILE A 318 -35.98 -25.71 -89.04
C ILE A 318 -36.78 -27.03 -89.17
N ALA A 319 -36.13 -28.15 -89.50
CA ALA A 319 -36.77 -29.45 -89.61
C ALA A 319 -37.32 -29.93 -88.25
N LYS A 320 -36.55 -29.72 -87.17
CA LYS A 320 -36.96 -30.06 -85.80
C LYS A 320 -38.10 -29.17 -85.28
N THR A 321 -38.10 -27.88 -85.63
CA THR A 321 -39.19 -26.96 -85.24
C THR A 321 -40.49 -27.24 -86.01
N LYS A 322 -40.45 -27.75 -87.25
CA LYS A 322 -41.65 -28.21 -87.97
C LYS A 322 -42.37 -29.39 -87.32
N GLY A 323 -41.64 -30.31 -86.67
CA GLY A 323 -42.24 -31.38 -85.86
C GLY A 323 -42.99 -30.87 -84.62
N LEU A 324 -42.50 -29.78 -84.02
CA LEU A 324 -43.16 -29.09 -82.91
C LEU A 324 -44.40 -28.30 -83.37
N LEU A 325 -44.35 -27.64 -84.52
CA LEU A 325 -45.50 -26.94 -85.11
C LEU A 325 -46.64 -27.91 -85.48
N GLY A 326 -46.33 -29.11 -85.96
CA GLY A 326 -47.32 -30.17 -86.19
C GLY A 326 -47.97 -30.64 -84.89
N ILE A 327 -47.21 -30.81 -83.80
CA ILE A 327 -47.75 -31.22 -82.49
C ILE A 327 -48.64 -30.12 -81.90
N VAL A 328 -48.28 -28.84 -82.01
CA VAL A 328 -49.12 -27.73 -81.50
C VAL A 328 -50.43 -27.61 -82.28
N ILE A 329 -50.41 -27.76 -83.61
CA ILE A 329 -51.63 -27.73 -84.42
C ILE A 329 -52.51 -28.97 -84.13
N SER A 330 -51.91 -30.15 -83.90
CA SER A 330 -52.64 -31.38 -83.54
C SER A 330 -53.24 -31.30 -82.12
N HIS A 331 -52.53 -30.67 -81.18
CA HIS A 331 -53.01 -30.49 -79.81
C HIS A 331 -54.14 -29.47 -79.73
N SER A 332 -54.12 -28.42 -80.57
CA SER A 332 -55.26 -27.49 -80.69
C SER A 332 -56.48 -28.12 -81.36
N TYR A 333 -56.31 -29.06 -82.30
CA TYR A 333 -57.44 -29.79 -82.91
C TYR A 333 -58.09 -30.82 -81.97
N ASN A 334 -57.33 -31.40 -81.02
CA ASN A 334 -57.86 -32.34 -80.02
C ASN A 334 -58.49 -31.68 -78.77
N GLN A 335 -58.42 -30.34 -78.63
CA GLN A 335 -59.13 -29.60 -77.57
C GLN A 335 -60.45 -28.97 -78.05
N LEU A 336 -60.79 -29.12 -79.34
CA LEU A 336 -62.00 -28.55 -79.96
C LEU A 336 -63.05 -29.61 -80.37
N ASN A 337 -62.81 -30.89 -80.05
CA ASN A 337 -63.78 -31.99 -80.14
C ASN A 337 -63.98 -32.59 -78.75
#